data_AF-A0A7H4Q4C3-F1
#
_entry.id   AF-A0A7H4Q4C3-F1
#
_cell.length_a   1.000
_cell.length_b   1.000
_cell.length_c   1.000
_cell.angle_alpha   90.00
_cell.angle_beta   90.00
_cell.angle_gamma   90.00
#
_symmetry.space_group_name_H-M   'P 1'
#
loop_
_entity.id
_entity.type
_entity.pdbx_description
1 polymer ?
#
loop_
_entity_poly.entity_id
_entity_poly.type
_entity_poly.pdbx_seq_one_letter_code
_entity_poly.pdbx_strand_id
1 'polypeptide(L)'
;MNAIPTMDLGEASPVDPDALLEALPGDDPAGVSLRYDPLYQAIRTAREEDDQTLPMGDWERPLVKADWKRVASLCSDALQHRSKDFQLAAWLCEAWTYLHGIDGFLAGTRLLTALAQRYWESAWPRIEDGDAEPRGAPFAWANEVYPHVLALHVPLLTIDANEPETISLDRWERSAIAPAPVEDDEDAAVLTRELIVNAAAQRPARAALVHMYRQLEDAGGQWAALVAQVDALLGDDAPSLARVSAVLDRLLRAVTVLLGPQGVQEPDDVSTLQLAGASAGAGAVVPLSATDVPVAVPRSPVASACTAAVAGTTIASRDHAYQMLATIADYLAQQEPHSPTPYLLRRAVVWGRMPLPELMREVAREEGGLGRYLSMLGLD
;
A
#
# COMPACT_ATOMS: atom_id res chain seq x y z
N MET A 1 -19.23 34.18 -4.83
CA MET A 1 -20.07 33.37 -3.91
C MET A 1 -20.30 32.03 -4.57
N ASN A 2 -19.29 31.14 -4.48
CA ASN A 2 -19.46 29.74 -4.84
C ASN A 2 -19.66 28.97 -3.55
N ALA A 3 -20.74 28.19 -3.51
CA ALA A 3 -21.15 27.43 -2.34
C ALA A 3 -20.07 26.41 -1.96
N ILE A 4 -19.69 26.45 -0.68
CA ILE A 4 -18.87 25.43 -0.03
C ILE A 4 -19.74 24.16 0.04
N PRO A 5 -19.27 22.98 -0.41
CA PRO A 5 -20.02 21.76 -0.23
C PRO A 5 -20.07 21.46 1.28
N THR A 6 -21.30 21.46 1.82
CA THR A 6 -21.58 21.04 3.18
C THR A 6 -21.31 19.55 3.26
N MET A 7 -20.23 19.14 3.93
CA MET A 7 -20.01 17.74 4.27
C MET A 7 -21.08 17.32 5.29
N ASP A 8 -21.89 16.37 4.86
CA ASP A 8 -22.92 15.72 5.66
C ASP A 8 -22.25 14.91 6.79
N LEU A 9 -22.48 15.33 8.03
CA LEU A 9 -22.02 14.65 9.24
C LEU A 9 -23.05 13.59 9.63
N GLY A 10 -23.01 12.43 8.98
CA GLY A 10 -23.91 11.33 9.39
C GLY A 10 -24.07 10.12 8.47
N GLU A 11 -23.39 10.03 7.32
CA GLU A 11 -23.49 8.82 6.49
C GLU A 11 -22.68 7.66 7.08
N ALA A 12 -23.29 6.47 7.09
CA ALA A 12 -22.63 5.21 7.40
C ALA A 12 -21.33 5.09 6.59
N SER A 13 -20.31 4.43 7.17
CA SER A 13 -19.02 4.20 6.51
C SER A 13 -19.26 3.78 5.05
N PRO A 14 -18.64 4.44 4.04
CA PRO A 14 -18.91 4.21 2.61
C PRO A 14 -18.51 2.80 2.14
N VAL A 15 -18.01 1.97 3.05
CA VAL A 15 -17.49 0.65 2.84
C VAL A 15 -18.15 -0.33 3.81
N ASP A 16 -19.07 -1.15 3.30
CA ASP A 16 -19.72 -2.22 4.06
C ASP A 16 -19.06 -3.57 3.73
N PRO A 17 -18.31 -4.18 4.67
CA PRO A 17 -17.66 -5.47 4.44
C PRO A 17 -18.63 -6.66 4.48
N ASP A 18 -19.89 -6.50 4.90
CA ASP A 18 -20.80 -7.63 5.13
C ASP A 18 -21.09 -8.44 3.86
N ALA A 19 -21.24 -7.76 2.72
CA ALA A 19 -21.44 -8.43 1.43
C ALA A 19 -20.25 -9.30 1.01
N LEU A 20 -19.03 -8.95 1.45
CA LEU A 20 -17.81 -9.72 1.15
C LEU A 20 -17.68 -10.99 2.01
N LEU A 21 -18.51 -11.13 3.04
CA LEU A 21 -18.48 -12.25 3.97
C LEU A 21 -19.55 -13.32 3.66
N GLU A 22 -20.39 -13.11 2.65
CA GLU A 22 -21.35 -14.11 2.19
C GLU A 22 -20.64 -15.39 1.70
N ALA A 23 -21.18 -16.55 2.04
CA ALA A 23 -20.58 -17.83 1.65
C ALA A 23 -20.54 -17.98 0.13
N LEU A 24 -19.43 -18.49 -0.40
CA LEU A 24 -19.30 -18.73 -1.83
C LEU A 24 -20.15 -19.94 -2.25
N PRO A 25 -20.73 -19.92 -3.47
CA PRO A 25 -21.51 -21.04 -3.97
C PRO A 25 -20.61 -22.24 -4.24
N GLY A 26 -21.09 -23.44 -3.89
CA GLY A 26 -20.39 -24.71 -4.12
C GLY A 26 -20.19 -25.51 -2.83
N ASP A 27 -19.36 -26.54 -2.91
CA ASP A 27 -19.09 -27.44 -1.78
C ASP A 27 -18.14 -26.81 -0.74
N ASP A 28 -17.34 -25.81 -1.15
CA ASP A 28 -16.39 -25.12 -0.30
C ASP A 28 -16.80 -23.65 -0.13
N PRO A 29 -17.31 -23.24 1.06
CA PRO A 29 -17.81 -21.88 1.28
C PRO A 29 -16.69 -20.83 1.26
N ALA A 30 -15.42 -21.25 1.33
CA ALA A 30 -14.25 -20.39 1.20
C ALA A 30 -13.68 -20.32 -0.22
N GLY A 31 -14.19 -21.11 -1.16
CA GLY A 31 -13.77 -21.10 -2.55
C GLY A 31 -12.33 -21.62 -2.73
N VAL A 32 -11.61 -21.07 -3.70
CA VAL A 32 -10.32 -21.62 -4.17
C VAL A 32 -9.12 -20.77 -3.77
N SER A 33 -7.94 -21.37 -3.70
CA SER A 33 -6.69 -20.63 -3.54
C SER A 33 -6.39 -19.77 -4.77
N LEU A 34 -6.08 -18.50 -4.56
CA LEU A 34 -5.72 -17.56 -5.63
C LEU A 34 -4.23 -17.20 -5.66
N ARG A 35 -3.41 -17.81 -4.80
CA ARG A 35 -1.97 -17.49 -4.64
C ARG A 35 -1.17 -17.50 -5.96
N TYR A 36 -1.52 -18.39 -6.89
CA TYR A 36 -0.87 -18.53 -8.20
C TYR A 36 -1.73 -18.01 -9.36
N ASP A 37 -2.90 -17.43 -9.06
CA ASP A 37 -3.79 -16.85 -10.06
C ASP A 37 -3.18 -15.54 -10.61
N PRO A 38 -3.30 -15.26 -11.92
CA PRO A 38 -2.85 -13.99 -12.51
C PRO A 38 -3.42 -12.75 -11.80
N LEU A 39 -4.59 -12.87 -11.15
CA LEU A 39 -5.18 -11.81 -10.34
C LEU A 39 -4.25 -11.32 -9.22
N TYR A 40 -3.52 -12.21 -8.54
CA TYR A 40 -2.59 -11.83 -7.48
C TYR A 40 -1.49 -10.91 -8.01
N GLN A 41 -0.99 -11.18 -9.21
CA GLN A 41 0.00 -10.31 -9.87
C GLN A 41 -0.63 -8.99 -10.32
N ALA A 42 -1.84 -9.02 -10.87
CA ALA A 42 -2.55 -7.81 -11.25
C ALA A 42 -2.80 -6.86 -10.05
N ILE A 43 -3.13 -7.41 -8.88
CA ILE A 43 -3.27 -6.65 -7.64
C ILE A 43 -1.92 -6.06 -7.22
N ARG A 44 -0.84 -6.85 -7.24
CA ARG A 44 0.50 -6.37 -6.90
C ARG A 44 0.94 -5.23 -7.80
N THR A 45 0.80 -5.37 -9.11
CA THR A 45 1.12 -4.31 -10.08
C THR A 45 0.27 -3.06 -9.85
N ALA A 46 -1.02 -3.21 -9.52
CA ALA A 46 -1.86 -2.06 -9.21
C ALA A 46 -1.47 -1.35 -7.89
N ARG A 47 -0.76 -2.03 -6.98
CA ARG A 47 -0.21 -1.48 -5.73
C ARG A 47 1.19 -0.87 -5.91
N GLU A 48 1.83 -1.03 -7.07
CA GLU A 48 3.16 -0.47 -7.30
C GLU A 48 3.10 1.06 -7.36
N GLU A 49 3.98 1.71 -6.61
CA GLU A 49 4.20 3.16 -6.65
C GLU A 49 5.70 3.45 -6.66
N ASP A 50 6.12 4.41 -7.48
CA ASP A 50 7.49 4.91 -7.51
C ASP A 50 7.70 5.95 -6.39
N ASP A 51 8.82 5.86 -5.68
CA ASP A 51 9.20 6.84 -4.65
C ASP A 51 9.61 8.18 -5.30
N GLN A 52 8.80 9.21 -5.04
CA GLN A 52 8.98 10.57 -5.53
C GLN A 52 10.23 11.28 -4.99
N THR A 53 10.80 10.78 -3.88
CA THR A 53 11.97 11.38 -3.23
C THR A 53 13.30 10.86 -3.79
N LEU A 54 13.26 9.79 -4.59
CA LEU A 54 14.45 9.24 -5.22
C LEU A 54 14.81 10.03 -6.49
N PRO A 55 16.08 10.44 -6.66
CA PRO A 55 16.51 11.12 -7.88
C PRO A 55 16.31 10.19 -9.09
N MET A 56 15.46 10.60 -10.05
CA MET A 56 15.19 9.81 -11.26
C MET A 56 16.35 9.78 -12.28
N GLY A 57 17.49 10.38 -11.96
CA GLY A 57 18.63 10.51 -12.87
C GLY A 57 18.25 11.23 -14.17
N ASP A 58 19.01 11.01 -15.24
CA ASP A 58 18.79 11.64 -16.56
C ASP A 58 17.63 11.01 -17.38
N TRP A 59 16.84 10.10 -16.77
CA TRP A 59 15.76 9.37 -17.44
C TRP A 59 14.43 9.63 -16.73
N GLU A 60 13.76 10.74 -17.09
CA GLU A 60 12.42 11.06 -16.61
C GLU A 60 11.39 10.12 -17.26
N ARG A 61 10.97 9.08 -16.53
CA ARG A 61 9.73 8.34 -16.85
C ARG A 61 8.58 8.91 -16.01
N PRO A 62 7.32 8.80 -16.47
CA PRO A 62 6.18 9.09 -15.60
C PRO A 62 6.25 8.19 -14.37
N LEU A 63 6.17 8.77 -13.17
CA LEU A 63 6.15 7.99 -11.93
C LEU A 63 4.93 7.07 -11.93
N VAL A 64 5.17 5.79 -11.62
CA VAL A 64 4.09 4.86 -11.38
C VAL A 64 3.38 5.29 -10.10
N LYS A 65 2.06 5.47 -10.19
CA LYS A 65 1.19 5.71 -9.03
C LYS A 65 0.31 4.48 -8.85
N ALA A 66 0.20 4.02 -7.61
CA ALA A 66 -0.71 2.94 -7.28
C ALA A 66 -2.17 3.34 -7.61
N ASP A 67 -2.92 2.40 -8.18
CA ASP A 67 -4.35 2.54 -8.45
C ASP A 67 -5.14 1.84 -7.35
N TRP A 68 -5.27 2.53 -6.20
CA TRP A 68 -5.97 1.99 -5.03
C TRP A 68 -7.45 1.68 -5.31
N LYS A 69 -8.11 2.38 -6.24
CA LYS A 69 -9.47 2.05 -6.67
C LYS A 69 -9.51 0.71 -7.38
N ARG A 70 -8.53 0.45 -8.25
CA ARG A 70 -8.39 -0.85 -8.92
C ARG A 70 -8.07 -1.96 -7.94
N VAL A 71 -7.17 -1.73 -6.98
CA VAL A 71 -6.85 -2.70 -5.92
C VAL A 71 -8.10 -3.06 -5.13
N ALA A 72 -8.86 -2.06 -4.66
CA ALA A 72 -10.08 -2.28 -3.90
C ALA A 72 -11.13 -3.06 -4.70
N SER A 73 -11.32 -2.70 -5.97
CA SER A 73 -12.24 -3.40 -6.89
C SER A 73 -11.85 -4.86 -7.11
N LEU A 74 -10.57 -5.14 -7.40
CA LEU A 74 -10.07 -6.49 -7.65
C LEU A 74 -10.17 -7.39 -6.42
N CYS A 75 -9.80 -6.87 -5.25
CA CYS A 75 -9.86 -7.64 -4.01
C CYS A 75 -11.32 -7.91 -3.60
N SER A 76 -12.20 -6.91 -3.73
CA SER A 76 -13.63 -7.06 -3.41
C SER A 76 -14.31 -8.09 -4.30
N ASP A 77 -14.11 -8.02 -5.62
CA ASP A 77 -14.66 -8.98 -6.58
C ASP A 77 -14.21 -10.42 -6.27
N ALA A 78 -12.93 -10.60 -5.98
CA ALA A 78 -12.38 -11.90 -5.64
C ALA A 78 -12.90 -12.44 -4.30
N LEU A 79 -13.01 -11.61 -3.28
CA LEU A 79 -13.59 -11.97 -1.98
C LEU A 79 -15.07 -12.34 -2.10
N GLN A 80 -15.82 -11.64 -2.95
CA GLN A 80 -17.24 -11.85 -3.13
C GLN A 80 -17.56 -13.09 -3.98
N HIS A 81 -16.69 -13.47 -4.92
CA HIS A 81 -17.05 -14.45 -5.94
C HIS A 81 -16.10 -15.65 -6.08
N ARG A 82 -14.90 -15.61 -5.50
CA ARG A 82 -13.86 -16.62 -5.80
C ARG A 82 -13.17 -17.23 -4.59
N SER A 83 -12.80 -16.42 -3.61
CA SER A 83 -11.97 -16.87 -2.49
C SER A 83 -12.14 -16.06 -1.22
N LYS A 84 -12.35 -16.72 -0.09
CA LYS A 84 -12.21 -16.11 1.24
C LYS A 84 -10.73 -16.17 1.63
N ASP A 85 -10.00 -15.09 1.41
CA ASP A 85 -8.54 -15.05 1.48
C ASP A 85 -8.05 -13.88 2.35
N PHE A 86 -7.19 -14.19 3.34
CA PHE A 86 -6.65 -13.20 4.28
C PHE A 86 -5.70 -12.20 3.63
N GLN A 87 -4.93 -12.59 2.60
CA GLN A 87 -4.05 -11.66 1.89
C GLN A 87 -4.85 -10.68 1.06
N LEU A 88 -5.95 -11.14 0.42
CA LEU A 88 -6.86 -10.25 -0.30
C LEU A 88 -7.56 -9.28 0.64
N ALA A 89 -8.04 -9.75 1.79
CA ALA A 89 -8.62 -8.89 2.82
C ALA A 89 -7.60 -7.87 3.35
N ALA A 90 -6.34 -8.27 3.53
CA ALA A 90 -5.28 -7.39 3.98
C ALA A 90 -4.94 -6.30 2.94
N TRP A 91 -4.86 -6.64 1.65
CA TRP A 91 -4.69 -5.65 0.57
C TRP A 91 -5.90 -4.75 0.40
N LEU A 92 -7.10 -5.27 0.62
CA LEU A 92 -8.32 -4.47 0.58
C LEU A 92 -8.36 -3.44 1.71
N CYS A 93 -7.99 -3.83 2.93
CA CYS A 93 -7.87 -2.90 4.06
C CYS A 93 -6.84 -1.79 3.79
N GLU A 94 -5.69 -2.11 3.19
CA GLU A 94 -4.72 -1.11 2.74
C GLU A 94 -5.35 -0.13 1.74
N ALA A 95 -5.95 -0.65 0.66
CA ALA A 95 -6.56 0.17 -0.37
C ALA A 95 -7.69 1.06 0.17
N TRP A 96 -8.54 0.53 1.05
CA TRP A 96 -9.56 1.32 1.73
C TRP A 96 -8.97 2.39 2.64
N THR A 97 -7.84 2.12 3.30
CA THR A 97 -7.15 3.14 4.10
C THR A 97 -6.67 4.30 3.22
N TYR A 98 -6.13 4.03 2.03
CA TYR A 98 -5.76 5.07 1.06
C TYR A 98 -6.97 5.86 0.53
N LEU A 99 -8.11 5.20 0.33
CA LEU A 99 -9.29 5.82 -0.27
C LEU A 99 -10.19 6.55 0.73
N HIS A 100 -10.23 6.08 1.98
CA HIS A 100 -11.21 6.47 2.99
C HIS A 100 -10.58 6.76 4.36
N GLY A 101 -9.26 6.82 4.45
CA GLY A 101 -8.55 7.13 5.69
C GLY A 101 -8.87 6.12 6.81
N ILE A 102 -9.13 6.63 8.01
CA ILE A 102 -9.37 5.79 9.19
C ILE A 102 -10.64 4.93 9.08
N ASP A 103 -11.68 5.41 8.39
CA ASP A 103 -12.90 4.62 8.17
C ASP A 103 -12.63 3.39 7.30
N GLY A 104 -11.76 3.53 6.31
CA GLY A 104 -11.33 2.42 5.47
C GLY A 104 -10.52 1.38 6.25
N PHE A 105 -9.63 1.83 7.13
CA PHE A 105 -8.89 0.95 8.04
C PHE A 105 -9.82 0.20 9.01
N LEU A 106 -10.82 0.89 9.56
CA LEU A 106 -11.87 0.30 10.40
C LEU A 106 -12.64 -0.78 9.64
N ALA A 107 -13.16 -0.47 8.45
CA ALA A 107 -13.89 -1.43 7.61
C ALA A 107 -13.03 -2.66 7.26
N GLY A 108 -11.75 -2.45 6.93
CA GLY A 108 -10.80 -3.53 6.65
C GLY A 108 -10.47 -4.40 7.87
N THR A 109 -10.31 -3.78 9.04
CA THR A 109 -10.10 -4.51 10.31
C THR A 109 -11.32 -5.35 10.68
N ARG A 110 -12.54 -4.82 10.48
CA ARG A 110 -13.80 -5.57 10.64
C ARG A 110 -13.87 -6.75 9.68
N LEU A 111 -13.48 -6.55 8.42
CA LEU A 111 -13.43 -7.62 7.43
C LEU A 111 -12.48 -8.74 7.86
N LEU A 112 -11.23 -8.41 8.23
CA LEU A 112 -10.24 -9.39 8.71
C LEU A 112 -10.73 -10.16 9.94
N THR A 113 -11.31 -9.43 10.90
CA THR A 113 -11.88 -10.01 12.12
C THR A 113 -13.01 -10.98 11.80
N ALA A 114 -13.98 -10.55 10.99
CA ALA A 114 -15.12 -11.37 10.63
C ALA A 114 -14.74 -12.57 9.75
N LEU A 115 -13.73 -12.42 8.87
CA LEU A 115 -13.17 -13.52 8.10
C LEU A 115 -12.54 -14.57 9.02
N ALA A 116 -11.78 -14.14 10.03
CA ALA A 116 -11.22 -15.03 11.05
C ALA A 116 -12.30 -15.65 11.96
N GLN A 117 -13.43 -15.00 12.19
CA GLN A 117 -14.52 -15.59 12.97
C GLN A 117 -15.32 -16.62 12.18
N ARG A 118 -15.62 -16.35 10.91
CA ARG A 118 -16.55 -17.15 10.10
C ARG A 118 -15.87 -18.26 9.31
N TYR A 119 -14.62 -18.03 8.88
CA TYR A 119 -13.96 -18.88 7.89
C TYR A 119 -12.56 -19.33 8.31
N TRP A 120 -12.20 -19.30 9.60
CA TRP A 120 -10.84 -19.66 10.05
C TRP A 120 -10.33 -20.98 9.48
N GLU A 121 -11.14 -22.03 9.57
CA GLU A 121 -10.79 -23.38 9.13
C GLU A 121 -10.66 -23.49 7.60
N SER A 122 -11.50 -22.78 6.85
CA SER A 122 -11.67 -22.99 5.40
C SER A 122 -10.98 -21.95 4.52
N ALA A 123 -10.78 -20.72 5.02
CA ALA A 123 -10.22 -19.59 4.29
C ALA A 123 -8.80 -19.88 3.78
N TRP A 124 -8.31 -19.06 2.87
CA TRP A 124 -6.97 -19.13 2.30
C TRP A 124 -6.04 -18.05 2.90
N PRO A 125 -4.72 -18.30 3.00
CA PRO A 125 -4.02 -19.58 2.82
C PRO A 125 -4.38 -20.60 3.91
N ARG A 126 -4.54 -21.88 3.57
CA ARG A 126 -4.89 -22.94 4.54
C ARG A 126 -3.74 -23.27 5.46
N ILE A 127 -4.08 -23.77 6.65
CA ILE A 127 -3.14 -24.46 7.53
C ILE A 127 -3.08 -25.91 7.05
N GLU A 128 -1.95 -26.30 6.48
CA GLU A 128 -1.72 -27.64 5.91
C GLU A 128 -0.57 -28.30 6.66
N ASP A 129 -0.70 -29.60 6.97
CA ASP A 129 0.32 -30.38 7.69
C ASP A 129 0.79 -29.77 9.04
N GLY A 130 -0.07 -28.96 9.67
CA GLY A 130 0.24 -28.25 10.91
C GLY A 130 1.11 -27.00 10.74
N ASP A 131 1.42 -26.60 9.50
CA ASP A 131 2.15 -25.38 9.20
C ASP A 131 1.20 -24.18 9.14
N ALA A 132 1.28 -23.32 10.16
CA ALA A 132 0.50 -22.11 10.28
C ALA A 132 1.19 -20.87 9.68
N GLU A 133 2.45 -20.98 9.25
CA GLU A 133 3.24 -19.86 8.71
C GLU A 133 2.54 -19.19 7.50
N PRO A 134 2.00 -19.93 6.50
CA PRO A 134 1.29 -19.32 5.38
C PRO A 134 0.02 -18.57 5.81
N ARG A 135 -0.67 -19.05 6.85
CA ARG A 135 -1.87 -18.40 7.42
C ARG A 135 -1.50 -17.12 8.18
N GLY A 136 -0.38 -17.13 8.89
CA GLY A 136 0.15 -15.98 9.63
C GLY A 136 0.73 -14.88 8.72
N ALA A 137 1.25 -15.24 7.54
CA ALA A 137 1.95 -14.32 6.65
C ALA A 137 1.17 -13.04 6.27
N PRO A 138 -0.15 -13.08 5.95
CA PRO A 138 -0.94 -11.86 5.69
C PRO A 138 -1.00 -10.90 6.88
N PHE A 139 -1.07 -11.42 8.11
CA PHE A 139 -1.10 -10.63 9.33
C PHE A 139 0.28 -10.02 9.63
N ALA A 140 1.35 -10.80 9.45
CA ALA A 140 2.72 -10.29 9.54
C ALA A 140 2.97 -9.18 8.51
N TRP A 141 2.52 -9.38 7.26
CA TRP A 141 2.59 -8.38 6.20
C TRP A 141 1.83 -7.09 6.57
N ALA A 142 0.62 -7.22 7.11
CA ALA A 142 -0.17 -6.07 7.57
C ALA A 142 0.58 -5.27 8.65
N ASN A 143 1.27 -5.94 9.57
CA ASN A 143 2.05 -5.26 10.61
C ASN A 143 3.32 -4.56 10.10
N GLU A 144 3.84 -4.97 8.95
CA GLU A 144 4.94 -4.27 8.28
C GLU A 144 4.45 -3.06 7.47
N VAL A 145 3.29 -3.19 6.80
CA VAL A 145 2.80 -2.17 5.85
C VAL A 145 1.91 -1.12 6.49
N TYR A 146 0.91 -1.51 7.28
CA TYR A 146 -0.08 -0.57 7.82
C TYR A 146 0.50 0.56 8.65
N PRO A 147 1.59 0.40 9.43
CA PRO A 147 2.16 1.51 10.18
C PRO A 147 2.57 2.70 9.29
N HIS A 148 3.11 2.41 8.11
CA HIS A 148 3.51 3.44 7.15
C HIS A 148 2.29 4.11 6.54
N VAL A 149 1.32 3.31 6.09
CA VAL A 149 0.09 3.81 5.46
C VAL A 149 -0.70 4.69 6.41
N LEU A 150 -0.89 4.24 7.65
CA LEU A 150 -1.58 4.98 8.70
C LEU A 150 -0.86 6.29 9.05
N ALA A 151 0.47 6.29 9.09
CA ALA A 151 1.24 7.48 9.44
C ALA A 151 1.24 8.54 8.33
N LEU A 152 1.26 8.13 7.06
CA LEU A 152 1.40 9.04 5.92
C LEU A 152 0.08 9.47 5.29
N HIS A 153 -0.91 8.58 5.24
CA HIS A 153 -2.09 8.77 4.40
C HIS A 153 -3.39 9.01 5.17
N VAL A 154 -3.43 8.76 6.48
CA VAL A 154 -4.59 9.11 7.29
C VAL A 154 -4.58 10.63 7.56
N PRO A 155 -5.59 11.38 7.08
CA PRO A 155 -5.67 12.82 7.30
C PRO A 155 -6.08 13.11 8.75
N LEU A 156 -5.27 13.86 9.50
CA LEU A 156 -5.62 14.33 10.84
C LEU A 156 -6.41 15.63 10.80
N LEU A 157 -5.98 16.57 9.95
CA LEU A 157 -6.68 17.83 9.70
C LEU A 157 -6.34 18.35 8.30
N THR A 158 -7.18 19.23 7.78
CA THR A 158 -6.88 20.02 6.59
C THR A 158 -6.76 21.48 7.01
N ILE A 159 -5.69 22.15 6.58
CA ILE A 159 -5.47 23.57 6.83
C ILE A 159 -5.90 24.32 5.57
N ASP A 160 -6.94 25.13 5.70
CA ASP A 160 -7.40 26.03 4.65
C ASP A 160 -6.44 27.24 4.58
N ALA A 161 -5.36 27.09 3.81
CA ALA A 161 -4.44 28.17 3.43
C ALA A 161 -4.69 28.59 1.96
N ASN A 162 -3.76 29.34 1.33
CA ASN A 162 -3.84 29.64 -0.11
C ASN A 162 -3.86 28.35 -0.97
N GLU A 163 -3.21 27.29 -0.49
CA GLU A 163 -3.35 25.93 -0.99
C GLU A 163 -3.73 25.02 0.19
N PRO A 164 -4.82 24.22 0.08
CA PRO A 164 -5.24 23.36 1.17
C PRO A 164 -4.21 22.25 1.40
N GLU A 165 -3.62 22.23 2.60
CA GLU A 165 -2.63 21.21 2.99
C GLU A 165 -3.28 20.22 3.97
N THR A 166 -3.16 18.91 3.67
CA THR A 166 -3.62 17.84 4.56
C THR A 166 -2.47 17.41 5.47
N ILE A 167 -2.73 17.40 6.78
CA ILE A 167 -1.74 17.04 7.79
C ILE A 167 -1.93 15.59 8.18
N SER A 168 -0.92 14.76 7.93
CA SER A 168 -0.81 13.38 8.42
C SER A 168 0.01 13.31 9.72
N LEU A 169 0.11 12.13 10.33
CA LEU A 169 0.94 11.93 11.52
C LEU A 169 2.41 12.24 11.25
N ASP A 170 2.96 11.73 10.14
CA ASP A 170 4.35 11.97 9.76
C ASP A 170 4.61 13.48 9.57
N ARG A 171 3.68 14.19 8.91
CA ARG A 171 3.79 15.65 8.74
C ARG A 171 3.78 16.38 10.08
N TRP A 172 2.87 16.00 10.99
CA TRP A 172 2.79 16.53 12.34
C TRP A 172 4.09 16.30 13.13
N GLU A 173 4.65 15.10 13.09
CA GLU A 173 5.87 14.78 13.83
C GLU A 173 7.10 15.49 13.28
N ARG A 174 7.22 15.60 11.94
CA ARG A 174 8.31 16.38 11.32
C ARG A 174 8.23 17.87 11.67
N SER A 175 7.03 18.41 11.85
CA SER A 175 6.85 19.82 12.29
C SER A 175 7.44 20.11 13.68
N ALA A 176 7.67 19.08 14.50
CA ALA A 176 8.27 19.23 15.83
C ALA A 176 9.81 19.35 15.80
N ILE A 177 10.45 18.92 14.71
CA ILE A 177 11.92 18.81 14.58
C ILE A 177 12.46 19.82 13.56
N ALA A 178 11.59 20.43 12.75
CA ALA A 178 11.98 21.41 11.74
C ALA A 178 12.68 22.63 12.39
N PRO A 179 13.85 23.05 11.88
CA PRO A 179 14.52 24.26 12.35
C PRO A 179 13.66 25.49 12.05
N ALA A 180 13.85 26.55 12.86
CA ALA A 180 13.19 27.84 12.62
C ALA A 180 13.53 28.35 11.20
N PRO A 181 12.59 29.04 10.52
CA PRO A 181 12.82 29.56 9.18
C PRO A 181 14.11 30.39 9.16
N VAL A 182 14.96 30.16 8.15
CA VAL A 182 16.07 31.06 7.86
C VAL A 182 15.45 32.31 7.23
N GLU A 183 15.76 33.49 7.75
CA GLU A 183 15.09 34.77 7.44
C GLU A 183 15.14 35.19 5.94
N ASP A 184 15.89 34.46 5.08
CA ASP A 184 16.18 34.83 3.69
C ASP A 184 15.36 34.07 2.62
N ASP A 185 14.43 33.18 2.99
CA ASP A 185 13.59 32.42 2.02
C ASP A 185 12.11 32.82 2.13
N GLU A 186 11.77 33.97 1.52
CA GLU A 186 10.41 34.55 1.55
C GLU A 186 9.34 33.67 0.86
N ASP A 187 9.76 32.73 0.00
CA ASP A 187 8.86 31.85 -0.77
C ASP A 187 8.63 30.47 -0.10
N ALA A 188 9.41 30.11 0.92
CA ALA A 188 9.21 28.87 1.67
C ALA A 188 8.25 29.11 2.84
N ALA A 189 6.94 29.03 2.61
CA ALA A 189 5.96 28.95 3.70
C ALA A 189 6.17 27.67 4.51
N VAL A 190 7.09 27.71 5.48
CA VAL A 190 7.37 26.57 6.36
C VAL A 190 6.16 26.36 7.27
N LEU A 191 5.46 25.24 7.07
CA LEU A 191 4.37 24.83 7.96
C LEU A 191 4.94 24.54 9.37
N THR A 192 4.74 25.47 10.30
CA THR A 192 5.21 25.33 11.69
C THR A 192 4.19 24.60 12.56
N ARG A 193 4.67 24.03 13.67
CA ARG A 193 3.80 23.39 14.67
C ARG A 193 2.74 24.34 15.24
N GLU A 194 3.10 25.61 15.42
CA GLU A 194 2.18 26.64 15.92
C GLU A 194 1.03 26.89 14.94
N LEU A 195 1.31 26.95 13.64
CA LEU A 195 0.28 27.10 12.61
C LEU A 195 -0.71 25.92 12.62
N ILE A 196 -0.19 24.68 12.75
CA ILE A 196 -1.03 23.48 12.83
C ILE A 196 -1.94 23.53 14.06
N VAL A 197 -1.40 23.87 15.23
CA VAL A 197 -2.18 23.97 16.49
C VAL A 197 -3.23 25.09 16.41
N ASN A 198 -2.88 26.23 15.84
CA ASN A 198 -3.83 27.34 15.65
C ASN A 198 -4.96 26.98 14.66
N ALA A 199 -4.64 26.26 13.59
CA ALA A 199 -5.64 25.74 12.65
C ALA A 199 -6.57 24.73 13.33
N ALA A 200 -6.03 23.81 14.13
CA ALA A 200 -6.79 22.81 14.89
C ALA A 200 -7.78 23.43 15.90
N ALA A 201 -7.47 24.62 16.43
CA ALA A 201 -8.34 25.32 17.38
C ALA A 201 -9.59 25.95 16.71
N GLN A 202 -9.61 26.08 15.39
CA GLN A 202 -10.77 26.63 14.68
C GLN A 202 -11.95 25.66 14.73
N ARG A 203 -13.19 26.18 14.83
CA ARG A 203 -14.41 25.35 15.03
C ARG A 203 -14.56 24.16 14.06
N PRO A 204 -14.43 24.30 12.72
CA PRO A 204 -14.61 23.16 11.82
C PRO A 204 -13.52 22.08 12.00
N ALA A 205 -12.26 22.50 12.13
CA ALA A 205 -11.14 21.57 12.36
C ALA A 205 -11.26 20.87 13.71
N ARG A 206 -11.69 21.58 14.76
CA ARG A 206 -11.92 21.00 16.09
C ARG A 206 -13.01 19.93 16.07
N ALA A 207 -14.15 20.19 15.42
CA ALA A 207 -15.22 19.20 15.30
C ALA A 207 -14.76 17.94 14.56
N ALA A 208 -13.99 18.11 13.48
CA ALA A 208 -13.38 17.00 12.75
C ALA A 208 -12.39 16.20 13.61
N LEU A 209 -11.55 16.88 14.42
CA LEU A 209 -10.62 16.23 15.35
C LEU A 209 -11.33 15.44 16.47
N VAL A 210 -12.46 15.94 16.98
CA VAL A 210 -13.28 15.21 17.95
C VAL A 210 -13.83 13.92 17.34
N HIS A 211 -14.29 13.99 16.09
CA HIS A 211 -14.74 12.81 15.36
C HIS A 211 -13.60 11.82 15.12
N MET A 212 -12.46 12.31 14.63
CA MET A 212 -11.24 11.53 14.41
C MET A 212 -10.74 10.84 15.69
N TYR A 213 -10.81 11.52 16.84
CA TYR A 213 -10.47 10.92 18.13
C TYR A 213 -11.31 9.67 18.43
N ARG A 214 -12.64 9.76 18.26
CA ARG A 214 -13.55 8.63 18.48
C ARG A 214 -13.29 7.50 17.48
N GLN A 215 -13.03 7.83 16.21
CA GLN A 215 -12.69 6.84 15.19
C GLN A 215 -11.38 6.11 15.53
N LEU A 216 -10.37 6.82 16.05
CA LEU A 216 -9.10 6.22 16.46
C LEU A 216 -9.23 5.35 17.71
N GLU A 217 -10.07 5.72 18.67
CA GLU A 217 -10.40 4.85 19.82
C GLU A 217 -11.07 3.55 19.35
N ASP A 218 -12.07 3.66 18.45
CA ASP A 218 -12.74 2.49 17.87
C ASP A 218 -11.76 1.62 17.06
N ALA A 219 -10.87 2.24 16.28
CA ALA A 219 -9.85 1.55 15.50
C ALA A 219 -8.86 0.81 16.39
N GLY A 220 -8.40 1.45 17.47
CA GLY A 220 -7.55 0.82 18.48
C GLY A 220 -8.22 -0.38 19.15
N GLY A 221 -9.50 -0.24 19.54
CA GLY A 221 -10.28 -1.31 20.14
C GLY A 221 -10.50 -2.50 19.21
N GLN A 222 -10.89 -2.26 17.97
CA GLN A 222 -11.12 -3.32 16.97
C GLN A 222 -9.83 -4.00 16.54
N TRP A 223 -8.74 -3.24 16.37
CA TRP A 223 -7.43 -3.82 16.10
C TRP A 223 -6.99 -4.71 17.26
N ALA A 224 -7.10 -4.26 18.51
CA ALA A 224 -6.76 -5.07 19.68
C ALA A 224 -7.59 -6.37 19.77
N ALA A 225 -8.88 -6.31 19.41
CA ALA A 225 -9.73 -7.50 19.33
C ALA A 225 -9.26 -8.49 18.25
N LEU A 226 -8.87 -7.98 17.07
CA LEU A 226 -8.26 -8.79 16.01
C LEU A 226 -6.95 -9.43 16.50
N VAL A 227 -6.07 -8.67 17.15
CA VAL A 227 -4.81 -9.20 17.71
C VAL A 227 -5.09 -10.35 18.68
N ALA A 228 -5.96 -10.13 19.67
CA ALA A 228 -6.30 -11.17 20.63
C ALA A 228 -6.91 -12.42 19.98
N GLN A 229 -7.70 -12.23 18.92
CA GLN A 229 -8.26 -13.35 18.17
C GLN A 229 -7.20 -14.12 17.38
N VAL A 230 -6.29 -13.42 16.69
CA VAL A 230 -5.19 -14.05 15.94
C VAL A 230 -4.26 -14.79 16.89
N ASP A 231 -3.91 -14.20 18.03
CA ASP A 231 -3.09 -14.83 19.08
C ASP A 231 -3.77 -16.10 19.61
N ALA A 232 -5.08 -16.07 19.87
CA ALA A 232 -5.82 -17.23 20.33
C ALA A 232 -5.88 -18.36 19.30
N LEU A 233 -5.91 -18.02 18.00
CA LEU A 233 -6.06 -18.98 16.91
C LEU A 233 -4.73 -19.58 16.43
N LEU A 234 -3.63 -18.82 16.49
CA LEU A 234 -2.30 -19.25 16.05
C LEU A 234 -1.37 -19.65 17.20
N GLY A 235 -1.67 -19.26 18.45
CA GLY A 235 -0.85 -19.62 19.60
C GLY A 235 0.59 -19.12 19.46
N ASP A 236 1.56 -20.02 19.65
CA ASP A 236 2.99 -19.68 19.56
C ASP A 236 3.43 -19.27 18.14
N ASP A 237 2.65 -19.62 17.11
CA ASP A 237 2.91 -19.26 15.72
C ASP A 237 2.31 -17.88 15.34
N ALA A 238 1.67 -17.19 16.27
CA ALA A 238 1.05 -15.88 16.02
C ALA A 238 2.11 -14.81 15.69
N PRO A 239 1.97 -14.08 14.56
CA PRO A 239 2.87 -12.98 14.25
C PRO A 239 2.59 -11.78 15.15
N SER A 240 3.63 -11.00 15.47
CA SER A 240 3.42 -9.74 16.21
C SER A 240 2.64 -8.73 15.37
N LEU A 241 1.63 -8.12 15.98
CA LEU A 241 0.80 -7.06 15.42
C LEU A 241 1.00 -5.70 16.15
N ALA A 242 2.09 -5.58 16.92
CA ALA A 242 2.32 -4.47 17.83
C ALA A 242 2.69 -3.14 17.15
N ARG A 243 3.21 -3.15 15.92
CA ARG A 243 3.61 -1.91 15.23
C ARG A 243 2.39 -1.10 14.80
N VAL A 244 1.32 -1.78 14.40
CA VAL A 244 0.05 -1.14 14.08
C VAL A 244 -0.57 -0.55 15.35
N SER A 245 -0.57 -1.28 16.46
CA SER A 245 -1.01 -0.74 17.76
C SER A 245 -0.22 0.52 18.14
N ALA A 246 1.11 0.49 17.97
CA ALA A 246 1.97 1.63 18.29
C ALA A 246 1.69 2.87 17.41
N VAL A 247 1.33 2.71 16.13
CA VAL A 247 0.97 3.87 15.28
C VAL A 247 -0.42 4.41 15.60
N LEU A 248 -1.39 3.55 15.92
CA LEU A 248 -2.72 3.99 16.35
C LEU A 248 -2.63 4.81 17.65
N ASP A 249 -1.80 4.37 18.59
CA ASP A 249 -1.48 5.12 19.80
C ASP A 249 -0.83 6.48 19.52
N ARG A 250 0.06 6.56 18.52
CA ARG A 250 0.69 7.82 18.11
C ARG A 250 -0.31 8.77 17.45
N LEU A 251 -1.18 8.26 16.58
CA LEU A 251 -2.29 9.02 15.99
C LEU A 251 -3.20 9.58 17.09
N LEU A 252 -3.63 8.73 18.03
CA LEU A 252 -4.50 9.13 19.13
C LEU A 252 -3.84 10.21 20.01
N ARG A 253 -2.54 10.06 20.31
CA ARG A 253 -1.77 11.09 21.02
C ARG A 253 -1.68 12.40 20.24
N ALA A 254 -1.42 12.36 18.94
CA ALA A 254 -1.36 13.55 18.10
C ALA A 254 -2.70 14.32 18.11
N VAL A 255 -3.81 13.61 17.89
CA VAL A 255 -5.16 14.21 17.94
C VAL A 255 -5.47 14.75 19.33
N THR A 256 -5.09 14.04 20.40
CA THR A 256 -5.27 14.52 21.78
C THR A 256 -4.53 15.84 22.02
N VAL A 257 -3.29 15.96 21.52
CA VAL A 257 -2.52 17.20 21.62
C VAL A 257 -3.18 18.33 20.81
N LEU A 258 -3.68 18.04 19.61
CA LEU A 258 -4.35 19.01 18.75
C LEU A 258 -5.69 19.50 19.33
N LEU A 259 -6.42 18.65 20.06
CA LEU A 259 -7.65 19.04 20.77
C LEU A 259 -7.39 19.95 21.99
N GLY A 260 -6.16 19.94 22.52
CA GLY A 260 -5.76 20.76 23.65
C GLY A 260 -6.51 20.43 24.96
N PRO A 261 -6.47 21.32 25.96
CA PRO A 261 -7.02 21.06 27.31
C PRO A 261 -8.55 20.93 27.34
N GLN A 262 -9.25 21.42 26.31
CA GLN A 262 -10.71 21.31 26.18
C GLN A 262 -11.14 19.89 25.82
N GLY A 263 -10.22 19.03 25.36
CA GLY A 263 -10.46 17.62 25.08
C GLY A 263 -11.58 17.37 24.06
N VAL A 264 -12.33 16.29 24.26
CA VAL A 264 -13.39 15.77 23.36
C VAL A 264 -14.75 16.46 23.59
N GLN A 265 -14.80 17.55 24.37
CA GLN A 265 -16.05 18.30 24.56
C GLN A 265 -16.46 18.95 23.25
N GLU A 266 -17.61 18.54 22.71
CA GLU A 266 -18.22 19.15 21.53
C GLU A 266 -18.69 20.58 21.85
N PRO A 267 -18.62 21.51 20.89
CA PRO A 267 -19.28 22.80 21.02
C PRO A 267 -20.80 22.56 21.05
N ASP A 268 -21.47 22.95 22.14
CA ASP A 268 -22.93 22.94 22.25
C ASP A 268 -23.57 23.65 21.03
N ASP A 269 -24.30 22.90 20.19
CA ASP A 269 -25.59 23.31 19.58
C ASP A 269 -26.15 22.22 18.65
N VAL A 270 -27.16 21.51 19.16
CA VAL A 270 -28.02 20.61 18.39
C VAL A 270 -29.26 21.40 17.96
N SER A 271 -29.38 21.70 16.67
CA SER A 271 -30.67 22.02 16.04
C SER A 271 -30.87 21.13 14.82
N THR A 272 -31.41 19.96 15.12
CA THR A 272 -32.03 19.00 14.21
C THR A 272 -33.04 19.67 13.28
N LEU A 273 -32.84 19.58 11.97
CA LEU A 273 -33.92 19.68 10.98
C LEU A 273 -34.15 18.32 10.35
N GLN A 274 -35.19 17.69 10.87
CA GLN A 274 -35.80 16.44 10.46
C GLN A 274 -36.54 16.64 9.12
N LEU A 275 -36.27 15.77 8.13
CA LEU A 275 -37.18 15.57 7.00
C LEU A 275 -37.61 14.10 6.92
N ALA A 276 -38.83 13.86 7.38
CA ALA A 276 -39.73 12.85 6.82
C ALA A 276 -40.01 13.19 5.35
N GLY A 277 -40.26 12.29 4.40
CA GLY A 277 -40.46 10.84 4.39
C GLY A 277 -41.02 10.42 3.01
N ALA A 278 -41.24 9.10 2.86
CA ALA A 278 -42.06 8.40 1.85
C ALA A 278 -41.50 8.27 0.41
N SER A 279 -41.72 7.20 -0.38
CA SER A 279 -42.11 5.79 -0.19
C SER A 279 -42.19 5.13 -1.60
N ALA A 280 -41.79 3.86 -1.71
CA ALA A 280 -42.46 2.75 -2.42
C ALA A 280 -42.57 2.66 -3.97
N GLY A 281 -42.32 1.43 -4.46
CA GLY A 281 -42.91 0.78 -5.65
C GLY A 281 -41.84 0.22 -6.61
N ALA A 282 -41.43 -1.06 -6.66
CA ALA A 282 -42.09 -2.37 -6.80
C ALA A 282 -42.48 -2.80 -8.24
N GLY A 283 -41.82 -3.86 -8.73
CA GLY A 283 -42.26 -4.80 -9.79
C GLY A 283 -41.71 -4.55 -11.21
N ALA A 284 -41.49 -5.52 -12.10
CA ALA A 284 -41.52 -6.98 -12.09
C ALA A 284 -41.11 -7.48 -13.52
N VAL A 285 -40.24 -8.48 -13.58
CA VAL A 285 -40.03 -9.58 -14.59
C VAL A 285 -40.30 -9.45 -16.12
N VAL A 286 -39.22 -9.68 -16.92
CA VAL A 286 -38.91 -10.60 -18.09
C VAL A 286 -40.10 -11.28 -18.84
N PRO A 287 -40.12 -11.62 -20.18
CA PRO A 287 -38.99 -12.16 -20.98
C PRO A 287 -38.97 -12.03 -22.56
N LEU A 288 -37.88 -12.54 -23.18
CA LEU A 288 -37.82 -13.58 -24.25
C LEU A 288 -37.00 -13.29 -25.54
N SER A 289 -36.07 -14.24 -25.80
CA SER A 289 -35.52 -14.81 -27.08
C SER A 289 -34.82 -13.91 -28.13
N ALA A 290 -33.56 -14.12 -28.51
CA ALA A 290 -32.83 -15.28 -29.10
C ALA A 290 -32.90 -15.32 -30.64
N THR A 291 -31.75 -15.06 -31.29
CA THR A 291 -31.38 -15.71 -32.56
C THR A 291 -29.86 -15.84 -32.67
N ASP A 292 -29.49 -17.02 -33.15
CA ASP A 292 -28.17 -17.61 -33.26
C ASP A 292 -27.52 -17.31 -34.63
N VAL A 293 -26.23 -17.69 -34.76
CA VAL A 293 -25.48 -18.18 -35.96
C VAL A 293 -24.02 -17.65 -36.01
N PRO A 294 -23.04 -18.51 -36.38
CA PRO A 294 -21.71 -18.57 -35.80
C PRO A 294 -20.58 -18.18 -36.77
N VAL A 295 -19.34 -17.98 -36.29
CA VAL A 295 -18.13 -18.07 -37.13
C VAL A 295 -16.95 -18.67 -36.36
N ALA A 296 -16.22 -19.52 -37.08
CA ALA A 296 -15.24 -20.50 -36.65
C ALA A 296 -13.80 -19.98 -36.45
N VAL A 297 -13.06 -20.77 -35.69
CA VAL A 297 -11.60 -20.73 -35.40
C VAL A 297 -10.80 -21.29 -36.59
N PRO A 298 -9.55 -20.85 -36.79
CA PRO A 298 -8.52 -21.72 -37.35
C PRO A 298 -7.38 -21.99 -36.35
N ARG A 299 -7.08 -23.29 -36.18
CA ARG A 299 -5.84 -23.84 -35.60
C ARG A 299 -4.99 -24.39 -36.74
N SER A 300 -3.66 -24.34 -36.58
CA SER A 300 -2.64 -25.39 -36.92
C SER A 300 -1.27 -24.78 -37.31
N PRO A 301 -0.13 -25.51 -37.30
CA PRO A 301 0.28 -26.61 -36.40
C PRO A 301 1.81 -26.62 -36.03
N VAL A 302 2.23 -27.59 -35.19
CA VAL A 302 3.54 -28.29 -34.87
C VAL A 302 4.87 -27.81 -35.53
N ALA A 303 6.10 -27.97 -34.99
CA ALA A 303 6.72 -28.87 -33.99
C ALA A 303 8.18 -28.44 -33.61
N SER A 304 8.68 -29.04 -32.51
CA SER A 304 10.06 -29.55 -32.23
C SER A 304 11.25 -28.63 -31.90
N ALA A 305 11.56 -28.66 -30.58
CA ALA A 305 12.82 -29.07 -29.93
C ALA A 305 14.20 -28.65 -30.50
N CYS A 306 15.00 -28.00 -29.64
CA CYS A 306 16.44 -28.22 -29.54
C CYS A 306 16.84 -28.28 -28.05
N THR A 307 17.23 -29.47 -27.61
CA THR A 307 18.06 -29.71 -26.42
C THR A 307 19.43 -29.07 -26.62
N ALA A 308 19.85 -28.19 -25.72
CA ALA A 308 21.26 -27.83 -25.55
C ALA A 308 21.66 -28.07 -24.10
N ALA A 309 22.63 -28.95 -23.94
CA ALA A 309 23.20 -29.39 -22.69
C ALA A 309 23.69 -28.21 -21.85
N VAL A 310 23.36 -28.22 -20.55
CA VAL A 310 24.05 -27.39 -19.56
C VAL A 310 25.43 -28.01 -19.35
N ALA A 311 26.37 -27.64 -20.21
CA ALA A 311 27.79 -27.76 -19.92
C ALA A 311 28.10 -26.79 -18.77
N GLY A 312 28.70 -27.33 -17.71
CA GLY A 312 28.93 -26.61 -16.46
C GLY A 312 29.64 -25.27 -16.64
N THR A 313 29.00 -24.22 -16.14
CA THR A 313 29.55 -22.86 -15.99
C THR A 313 30.45 -22.76 -14.76
N THR A 314 31.44 -23.64 -14.63
CA THR A 314 32.49 -23.45 -13.62
C THR A 314 33.47 -22.39 -14.12
N ILE A 315 33.48 -21.23 -13.46
CA ILE A 315 34.41 -20.14 -13.75
C ILE A 315 35.82 -20.56 -13.33
N ALA A 316 36.62 -21.04 -14.29
CA ALA A 316 37.94 -21.61 -14.06
C ALA A 316 39.05 -20.61 -13.66
N SER A 317 38.91 -19.31 -13.97
CA SER A 317 39.92 -18.30 -13.64
C SER A 317 39.34 -16.88 -13.65
N ARG A 318 40.07 -15.93 -13.05
CA ARG A 318 39.72 -14.50 -13.08
C ARG A 318 39.55 -13.98 -14.51
N ASP A 319 40.49 -14.34 -15.39
CA ASP A 319 40.44 -13.90 -16.79
C ASP A 319 39.25 -14.50 -17.54
N HIS A 320 38.91 -15.76 -17.26
CA HIS A 320 37.72 -16.41 -17.82
C HIS A 320 36.44 -15.72 -17.36
N ALA A 321 36.36 -15.30 -16.08
CA ALA A 321 35.23 -14.54 -15.56
C ALA A 321 35.03 -13.21 -16.32
N TYR A 322 36.09 -12.43 -16.52
CA TYR A 322 36.01 -11.16 -17.24
C TYR A 322 35.74 -11.32 -18.74
N GLN A 323 36.17 -12.43 -19.36
CA GLN A 323 35.80 -12.77 -20.73
C GLN A 323 34.30 -13.06 -20.83
N MET A 324 33.75 -13.85 -19.90
CA MET A 324 32.31 -14.11 -19.85
C MET A 324 31.51 -12.82 -19.64
N LEU A 325 31.95 -11.94 -18.74
CA LEU A 325 31.29 -10.63 -18.53
C LEU A 325 31.30 -9.77 -19.80
N ALA A 326 32.39 -9.76 -20.56
CA ALA A 326 32.46 -9.05 -21.84
C ALA A 326 31.49 -9.65 -22.87
N THR A 327 31.44 -10.98 -22.99
CA THR A 327 30.50 -11.67 -23.88
C THR A 327 29.03 -11.41 -23.50
N ILE A 328 28.71 -11.40 -22.20
CA ILE A 328 27.38 -11.06 -21.69
C ILE A 328 27.03 -9.60 -22.03
N ALA A 329 27.97 -8.68 -21.86
CA ALA A 329 27.75 -7.28 -22.20
C ALA A 329 27.52 -7.06 -23.71
N ASP A 330 28.25 -7.79 -24.57
CA ASP A 330 28.04 -7.76 -26.02
C ASP A 330 26.68 -8.34 -26.43
N TYR A 331 26.26 -9.44 -25.79
CA TYR A 331 24.96 -10.04 -26.01
C TYR A 331 23.81 -9.13 -25.57
N LEU A 332 23.89 -8.58 -24.36
CA LEU A 332 22.87 -7.66 -23.83
C LEU A 332 22.81 -6.35 -24.63
N ALA A 333 23.93 -5.86 -25.17
CA ALA A 333 23.92 -4.68 -26.04
C ALA A 333 23.16 -4.92 -27.36
N GLN A 334 23.11 -6.16 -27.85
CA GLN A 334 22.36 -6.52 -29.06
C GLN A 334 20.87 -6.75 -28.79
N GLN A 335 20.53 -7.34 -27.64
CA GLN A 335 19.14 -7.65 -27.26
C GLN A 335 18.43 -6.45 -26.62
N GLU A 336 19.16 -5.63 -25.88
CA GLU A 336 18.65 -4.48 -25.14
C GLU A 336 19.52 -3.22 -25.42
N PRO A 337 19.41 -2.61 -26.61
CA PRO A 337 20.25 -1.47 -26.99
C PRO A 337 20.10 -0.23 -26.08
N HIS A 338 19.04 -0.19 -25.28
CA HIS A 338 18.70 0.92 -24.37
C HIS A 338 18.85 0.58 -22.88
N SER A 339 19.39 -0.61 -22.56
CA SER A 339 19.68 -1.01 -21.18
C SER A 339 21.01 -0.37 -20.72
N PRO A 340 21.11 0.14 -19.48
CA PRO A 340 22.38 0.61 -18.92
C PRO A 340 23.31 -0.55 -18.52
N THR A 341 22.78 -1.75 -18.35
CA THR A 341 23.50 -2.94 -17.88
C THR A 341 24.71 -3.32 -18.76
N PRO A 342 24.62 -3.37 -20.11
CA PRO A 342 25.79 -3.57 -20.97
C PRO A 342 26.93 -2.59 -20.72
N TYR A 343 26.61 -1.30 -20.49
CA TYR A 343 27.61 -0.25 -20.27
C TYR A 343 28.29 -0.40 -18.92
N LEU A 344 27.52 -0.72 -17.87
CA LEU A 344 28.06 -1.01 -16.53
C LEU A 344 28.95 -2.25 -16.52
N LEU A 345 28.56 -3.32 -17.20
CA LEU A 345 29.37 -4.54 -17.32
C LEU A 345 30.68 -4.29 -18.08
N ARG A 346 30.65 -3.50 -19.17
CA ARG A 346 31.89 -3.09 -19.88
C ARG A 346 32.80 -2.28 -18.97
N ARG A 347 32.25 -1.33 -18.22
CA ARG A 347 33.01 -0.50 -17.27
C ARG A 347 33.63 -1.35 -16.15
N ALA A 348 32.89 -2.33 -15.62
CA ALA A 348 33.42 -3.30 -14.66
C ALA A 348 34.57 -4.16 -15.23
N VAL A 349 34.50 -4.55 -16.51
CA VAL A 349 35.59 -5.28 -17.19
C VAL A 349 36.84 -4.41 -17.34
N VAL A 350 36.68 -3.12 -17.67
CA VAL A 350 37.79 -2.16 -17.79
C VAL A 350 38.47 -1.94 -16.44
N TRP A 351 37.68 -1.65 -15.41
CA TRP A 351 38.19 -1.45 -14.05
C TRP A 351 38.85 -2.70 -13.47
N GLY A 352 38.29 -3.89 -13.75
CA GLY A 352 38.85 -5.16 -13.31
C GLY A 352 40.25 -5.47 -13.85
N ARG A 353 40.66 -4.80 -14.94
CA ARG A 353 41.97 -4.92 -15.59
C ARG A 353 42.93 -3.77 -15.26
N MET A 354 42.47 -2.74 -14.56
CA MET A 354 43.26 -1.56 -14.24
C MET A 354 44.03 -1.75 -12.91
N PRO A 355 45.29 -1.29 -12.82
CA PRO A 355 46.00 -1.22 -11.55
C PRO A 355 45.27 -0.29 -10.56
N LEU A 356 45.15 -0.72 -9.30
CA LEU A 356 44.43 0.01 -8.25
C LEU A 356 44.79 1.53 -8.17
N PRO A 357 46.06 1.97 -8.28
CA PRO A 357 46.39 3.40 -8.21
C PRO A 357 45.87 4.23 -9.39
N GLU A 358 45.61 3.60 -10.54
CA GLU A 358 45.01 4.25 -11.72
C GLU A 358 43.49 4.29 -11.59
N LEU A 359 42.89 3.19 -11.11
CA LEU A 359 41.45 3.11 -10.83
C LEU A 359 41.02 4.20 -9.83
N MET A 360 41.79 4.36 -8.74
CA MET A 360 41.52 5.39 -7.73
C MET A 360 41.59 6.81 -8.29
N ARG A 361 42.46 7.07 -9.28
CA ARG A 361 42.59 8.38 -9.93
C ARG A 361 41.45 8.66 -10.90
N GLU A 362 40.95 7.64 -11.57
CA GLU A 362 39.80 7.74 -12.47
C GLU A 362 38.52 7.98 -11.67
N VAL A 363 38.30 7.19 -10.61
CA VAL A 363 37.13 7.32 -9.72
C VAL A 363 37.14 8.65 -8.95
N ALA A 364 38.31 9.18 -8.57
CA ALA A 364 38.40 10.47 -7.89
C ALA A 364 38.20 11.69 -8.81
N ARG A 365 38.27 11.52 -10.14
CA ARG A 365 38.08 12.60 -11.12
C ARG A 365 36.62 12.81 -11.51
N GLU A 366 35.75 11.82 -11.30
CA GLU A 366 34.32 11.95 -11.57
C GLU A 366 33.59 12.54 -10.35
N GLU A 367 32.70 13.52 -10.58
CA GLU A 367 32.00 14.27 -9.53
C GLU A 367 31.14 13.36 -8.63
N GLY A 368 31.58 13.22 -7.37
CA GLY A 368 30.90 12.42 -6.34
C GLY A 368 31.83 11.49 -5.56
N GLY A 369 33.07 11.28 -6.02
CA GLY A 369 34.08 10.50 -5.30
C GLY A 369 33.70 9.03 -5.07
N LEU A 370 34.56 8.30 -4.37
CA LEU A 370 34.46 6.84 -4.22
C LEU A 370 33.21 6.40 -3.41
N GLY A 371 32.72 7.26 -2.51
CA GLY A 371 31.55 6.99 -1.67
C GLY A 371 30.27 6.80 -2.48
N ARG A 372 30.00 7.68 -3.45
CA ARG A 372 28.82 7.56 -4.32
C ARG A 372 28.82 6.25 -5.14
N TYR A 373 30.00 5.77 -5.53
CA TYR A 373 30.15 4.51 -6.26
C TYR A 373 29.96 3.27 -5.38
N LEU A 374 30.43 3.32 -4.13
CA LEU A 374 30.21 2.26 -3.15
C LEU A 374 28.72 2.12 -2.80
N SER A 375 28.04 3.25 -2.58
CA SER A 375 26.59 3.26 -2.36
C SER A 375 25.80 2.76 -3.58
N MET A 376 26.24 3.08 -4.81
CA MET A 376 25.63 2.55 -6.04
C MET A 376 25.81 1.03 -6.21
N LEU A 377 26.88 0.46 -5.65
CA LEU A 377 27.15 -0.98 -5.66
C LEU A 377 26.49 -1.71 -4.47
N GLY A 378 25.74 -0.98 -3.63
CA GLY A 378 25.12 -1.52 -2.42
C GLY A 378 26.15 -1.97 -1.36
N LEU A 379 27.36 -1.40 -1.39
CA LEU A 379 28.46 -1.69 -0.48
C LEU A 379 28.71 -0.47 0.40
N ASP A 380 27.78 -0.18 1.32
CA ASP A 380 27.98 0.79 2.41
C ASP A 380 28.27 0.07 3.73
#